data_AF-A0A522C6P9-F1
#
_entry.id   AF-A0A522C6P9-F1
#
_cell.length_a   1.000
_cell.length_b   1.000
_cell.length_c   1.000
_cell.angle_alpha   90.00
_cell.angle_beta   90.00
_cell.angle_gamma   90.00
#
_symmetry.space_group_name_H-M   'P 1'
#
loop_
_entity.id
_entity.type
_entity.pdbx_description
1 polymer ?
#
loop_
_entity_poly.entity_id
_entity_poly.type
_entity_poly.pdbx_seq_one_letter_code
_entity_poly.pdbx_strand_id
1 'polypeptide(L)'
;MGKNKSLFDDDGPSSLAATREARREIIGKKEVTPLERLKNLEDKIADAIEKVKTLKEEKTALEKTIRQLEARLDAKDQEIEKLQTEKTSIKSQVERLLNEVDALEVV
;
A
#
# COMPACT_ATOMS: atom_id res chain seq x y z
N MET A 1 -41.60 -3.39 68.58
CA MET A 1 -41.47 -4.86 68.41
C MET A 1 -41.20 -5.15 66.95
N GLY A 2 -40.04 -5.74 66.66
CA GLY A 2 -39.63 -6.11 65.30
C GLY A 2 -40.18 -7.47 64.87
N LYS A 3 -40.16 -7.73 63.56
CA LYS A 3 -40.19 -9.09 63.01
C LYS A 3 -39.10 -9.20 61.96
N ASN A 4 -38.08 -9.98 62.31
CA ASN A 4 -36.96 -10.37 61.45
C ASN A 4 -37.52 -11.25 60.32
N LYS A 5 -37.11 -10.97 59.07
CA LYS A 5 -37.34 -11.88 57.95
C LYS A 5 -36.42 -13.09 58.13
N SER A 6 -36.99 -14.28 58.04
CA SER A 6 -36.28 -15.55 58.22
C SER A 6 -35.61 -15.97 56.91
N LEU A 7 -34.44 -16.59 57.02
CA LEU A 7 -33.62 -17.10 55.91
C LEU A 7 -34.27 -18.26 55.14
N PHE A 8 -35.51 -18.62 55.48
CA PHE A 8 -36.23 -19.80 55.00
C PHE A 8 -37.64 -19.48 54.48
N ASP A 9 -37.94 -18.20 54.22
CA ASP A 9 -39.18 -17.80 53.52
C ASP A 9 -39.02 -18.12 52.01
N ASP A 10 -39.18 -19.42 51.75
CA ASP A 10 -39.29 -20.24 50.54
C ASP A 10 -39.37 -19.51 49.17
N ASP A 11 -38.26 -19.63 48.43
CA ASP A 11 -38.06 -19.22 47.04
C ASP A 11 -38.87 -20.08 46.06
N GLY A 12 -40.05 -19.60 45.66
CA GLY A 12 -40.80 -20.16 44.54
C GLY A 12 -40.02 -20.12 43.20
N PRO A 13 -40.39 -20.97 42.21
CA PRO A 13 -39.63 -21.22 40.97
C PRO A 13 -39.34 -20.00 40.09
N SER A 14 -40.01 -18.85 40.31
CA SER A 14 -39.71 -17.58 39.65
C SER A 14 -38.36 -16.97 40.05
N SER A 15 -37.90 -17.18 41.29
CA SER A 15 -36.62 -16.67 41.81
C SER A 15 -35.43 -17.33 41.10
N LEU A 16 -35.51 -18.65 40.92
CA LEU A 16 -34.52 -19.49 40.23
C LEU A 16 -34.45 -19.24 38.71
N ALA A 17 -35.56 -18.85 38.07
CA ALA A 17 -35.59 -18.47 36.66
C ALA A 17 -34.86 -17.13 36.43
N ALA A 18 -35.14 -16.13 37.26
CA ALA A 18 -34.49 -14.83 37.21
C ALA A 18 -32.97 -14.92 37.50
N THR A 19 -32.55 -15.81 38.41
CA THR A 19 -31.12 -16.04 38.66
C THR A 19 -30.41 -16.76 37.50
N ARG A 20 -31.10 -17.63 36.76
CA ARG A 20 -30.55 -18.28 35.55
C ARG A 20 -30.37 -17.29 34.40
N GLU A 21 -31.33 -16.38 34.21
CA GLU A 21 -31.27 -15.33 33.18
C GLU A 21 -30.19 -14.29 33.50
N ALA A 22 -30.10 -13.83 34.76
CA ALA A 22 -29.05 -12.92 35.20
C ALA A 22 -27.64 -13.53 35.12
N ARG A 23 -27.48 -14.83 35.43
CA ARG A 23 -26.18 -15.53 35.30
C ARG A 23 -25.77 -15.73 33.83
N ARG A 24 -26.75 -15.82 32.92
CA ARG A 24 -26.50 -15.89 31.46
C ARG A 24 -26.07 -14.54 30.88
N GLU A 25 -26.57 -13.42 31.42
CA GLU A 25 -26.13 -12.07 31.04
C GLU A 25 -24.73 -11.72 31.57
N ILE A 26 -24.34 -12.18 32.75
CA ILE A 26 -23.02 -11.90 33.33
C ILE A 26 -21.89 -12.65 32.58
N ILE A 27 -22.14 -13.86 32.10
CA ILE A 27 -21.19 -14.63 31.26
C ILE A 27 -21.04 -14.03 29.85
N GLY A 28 -21.98 -13.18 29.42
CA GLY A 28 -22.00 -12.56 28.09
C GLY A 28 -21.22 -11.25 27.97
N LYS A 29 -20.76 -10.65 29.08
CA LYS A 29 -19.83 -9.52 29.02
C LYS A 29 -18.45 -10.05 28.64
N LYS A 30 -18.19 -10.12 27.32
CA LYS A 30 -16.90 -10.40 26.68
C LYS A 30 -15.77 -9.55 27.27
N GLU A 31 -15.24 -9.93 28.42
CA GLU A 31 -13.87 -9.62 28.76
C GLU A 31 -13.03 -10.40 27.74
N VAL A 32 -12.44 -9.68 26.79
CA VAL A 32 -11.52 -10.30 25.83
C VAL A 32 -10.44 -10.98 26.65
N THR A 33 -10.48 -12.31 26.70
CA THR A 33 -9.58 -13.07 27.55
C THR A 33 -8.14 -12.81 27.09
N PRO A 34 -7.14 -12.89 27.97
CA PRO A 34 -5.74 -12.72 27.55
C PRO A 34 -5.38 -13.60 26.33
N LEU A 35 -6.00 -14.78 26.21
CA LEU A 35 -5.86 -15.68 25.08
C LEU A 35 -6.46 -15.13 23.77
N GLU A 36 -7.66 -14.55 23.82
CA GLU A 36 -8.26 -13.88 22.65
C GLU A 36 -7.47 -12.65 22.21
N ARG A 37 -6.89 -11.89 23.16
CA ARG A 37 -6.00 -10.77 22.82
C ARG A 37 -4.73 -11.25 22.13
N LEU A 38 -4.13 -12.34 22.62
CA LEU A 38 -2.96 -12.95 22.01
C LEU A 38 -3.26 -13.40 20.58
N LYS A 39 -4.36 -14.14 20.37
CA LYS A 39 -4.80 -14.56 19.04
C LYS A 39 -5.00 -13.38 18.09
N ASN A 40 -5.66 -12.31 18.54
CA ASN A 40 -5.85 -11.11 17.72
C ASN A 40 -4.52 -10.41 17.35
N LEU A 41 -3.51 -10.48 18.23
CA LEU A 41 -2.18 -9.95 17.93
C LEU A 41 -1.44 -10.86 16.95
N GLU A 42 -1.54 -12.17 17.09
CA GLU A 42 -0.98 -13.15 16.14
C GLU A 42 -1.54 -12.93 14.73
N ASP A 43 -2.87 -12.79 14.62
CA ASP A 43 -3.55 -12.52 13.34
C ASP A 43 -3.04 -11.19 12.72
N LYS A 44 -2.95 -10.12 13.52
CA LYS A 44 -2.42 -8.82 13.05
C LYS A 44 -0.95 -8.89 12.65
N ILE A 45 -0.14 -9.69 13.33
CA ILE A 45 1.26 -9.90 12.99
C ILE A 45 1.35 -10.67 11.67
N ALA A 46 0.53 -11.69 11.46
CA ALA A 46 0.45 -12.42 10.20
C ALA A 46 0.07 -11.49 9.04
N ASP A 47 -0.98 -10.67 9.20
CA ASP A 47 -1.39 -9.67 8.21
C ASP A 47 -0.28 -8.67 7.90
N ALA A 48 0.44 -8.21 8.93
CA ALA A 48 1.55 -7.27 8.78
C ALA A 48 2.73 -7.92 8.02
N ILE A 49 3.04 -9.18 8.31
CA ILE A 49 4.08 -9.94 7.61
C ILE A 49 3.72 -10.09 6.13
N GLU A 50 2.46 -10.46 5.84
CA GLU A 50 1.98 -10.60 4.46
C GLU A 50 2.07 -9.26 3.70
N LYS A 51 1.60 -8.17 4.30
CA LYS A 51 1.71 -6.82 3.72
C LYS A 51 3.16 -6.44 3.44
N VAL A 52 4.08 -6.71 4.38
CA VAL A 52 5.51 -6.43 4.18
C VAL A 52 6.08 -7.25 3.03
N LYS A 53 5.65 -8.50 2.87
CA LYS A 53 6.07 -9.34 1.74
C LYS A 53 5.59 -8.75 0.42
N THR A 54 4.30 -8.43 0.30
CA THR A 54 3.74 -7.81 -0.90
C THR A 54 4.44 -6.49 -1.24
N LEU A 55 4.65 -5.62 -0.26
CA LEU A 55 5.34 -4.35 -0.46
C LEU A 55 6.80 -4.53 -0.91
N LYS A 56 7.49 -5.58 -0.44
CA LYS A 56 8.84 -5.90 -0.91
C LYS A 56 8.82 -6.34 -2.38
N GLU A 57 7.87 -7.18 -2.76
CA GLU A 57 7.71 -7.63 -4.15
C GLU A 57 7.39 -6.44 -5.07
N GLU A 58 6.43 -5.59 -4.70
CA GLU A 58 6.09 -4.36 -5.42
C GLU A 58 7.29 -3.42 -5.54
N LYS A 59 8.05 -3.21 -4.45
CA LYS A 59 9.27 -2.41 -4.47
C LYS A 59 10.27 -2.93 -5.50
N THR A 60 10.53 -4.24 -5.51
CA THR A 60 11.48 -4.83 -6.48
C THR A 60 10.98 -4.72 -7.93
N ALA A 61 9.68 -4.84 -8.16
CA ALA A 61 9.08 -4.64 -9.48
C ALA A 61 9.24 -3.18 -9.95
N LEU A 62 8.95 -2.22 -9.07
CA LEU A 62 9.13 -0.79 -9.36
C LEU A 62 10.60 -0.43 -9.63
N GLU A 63 11.54 -0.94 -8.84
CA GLU A 63 12.99 -0.75 -9.08
C GLU A 63 13.41 -1.27 -10.45
N LYS A 64 12.86 -2.41 -10.90
CA LYS A 64 13.11 -2.93 -12.25
C LYS A 64 12.54 -2.01 -13.33
N THR A 65 11.31 -1.51 -13.14
CA THR A 65 10.69 -0.58 -14.08
C THR A 65 11.48 0.73 -14.17
N ILE A 66 11.95 1.28 -13.05
CA ILE A 66 12.79 2.49 -13.03
C ILE A 66 14.04 2.28 -13.88
N ARG A 67 14.79 1.19 -13.66
CA ARG A 67 16.00 0.89 -14.46
C ARG A 67 15.71 0.77 -15.95
N GLN A 68 14.57 0.18 -16.32
CA GLN A 68 14.16 0.08 -17.72
C GLN A 68 13.82 1.44 -18.33
N LEU A 69 13.19 2.33 -17.56
CA LEU A 69 12.86 3.68 -18.01
C LEU A 69 14.12 4.53 -18.13
N GLU A 70 15.05 4.44 -17.19
CA GLU A 70 16.36 5.10 -17.24
C GLU A 70 17.13 4.68 -18.50
N ALA A 71 17.24 3.38 -18.78
CA ALA A 71 17.90 2.90 -19.99
C ALA A 71 17.23 3.37 -21.30
N ARG A 72 15.90 3.50 -21.30
CA ARG A 72 15.16 4.05 -22.45
C ARG A 72 15.36 5.56 -22.61
N LEU A 73 15.52 6.28 -21.50
CA LEU A 73 15.80 7.71 -21.51
C LEU A 73 17.21 7.95 -22.09
N ASP A 74 18.22 7.25 -21.58
CA ASP A 74 19.60 7.34 -22.07
C ASP A 74 19.70 7.06 -23.57
N ALA A 75 19.01 6.01 -24.05
CA ALA A 75 18.98 5.69 -25.47
C ALA A 75 18.36 6.81 -26.33
N LYS A 76 17.33 7.48 -25.81
CA LYS A 76 16.68 8.61 -26.49
C LYS A 76 17.57 9.85 -26.48
N ASP A 77 18.28 10.11 -25.39
CA ASP A 77 19.20 11.23 -25.31
C ASP A 77 20.35 11.07 -26.32
N GLN A 78 20.92 9.87 -26.45
CA GLN A 78 21.91 9.55 -27.49
C GLN A 78 21.35 9.73 -28.92
N GLU A 79 20.11 9.33 -29.15
CA GLU A 79 19.44 9.53 -30.45
C GLU A 79 19.27 11.03 -30.75
N ILE A 80 18.90 11.84 -29.76
CA ILE A 80 18.77 13.30 -29.89
C ILE A 80 20.13 13.92 -30.22
N GLU A 81 21.19 13.57 -29.50
CA GLU A 81 22.55 14.08 -29.76
C GLU A 81 23.03 13.75 -31.18
N LYS A 82 22.77 12.51 -31.64
CA LYS A 82 23.07 12.09 -33.00
C LYS A 82 22.31 12.94 -34.02
N LEU A 83 21.00 13.10 -33.86
CA LEU A 83 20.17 13.90 -34.76
C LEU A 83 20.59 15.38 -34.77
N GLN A 84 21.00 15.94 -33.63
CA GLN A 84 21.52 17.31 -33.56
C GLN A 84 22.84 17.48 -34.34
N THR A 85 23.72 16.48 -34.25
CA THR A 85 24.97 16.44 -35.00
C THR A 85 24.70 16.36 -36.51
N GLU A 86 23.81 15.45 -36.93
CA GLU A 86 23.39 15.32 -38.33
C GLU A 86 22.75 16.60 -38.85
N LYS A 87 21.85 17.21 -38.10
CA LYS A 87 21.22 18.50 -38.43
C LYS A 87 22.26 19.60 -38.65
N THR A 88 23.27 19.68 -37.79
CA THR A 88 24.33 20.69 -37.90
C THR A 88 25.20 20.44 -39.14
N SER A 89 25.52 19.18 -39.42
CA SER A 89 26.27 18.79 -40.62
C SER A 89 25.51 19.16 -41.91
N ILE A 90 24.23 18.81 -41.99
CA ILE A 90 23.36 19.14 -43.14
C ILE A 90 23.26 20.65 -43.30
N LYS A 91 23.05 21.41 -42.22
CA LYS A 91 23.01 22.87 -42.28
C LYS A 91 24.29 23.45 -42.88
N SER A 92 25.46 22.98 -42.45
CA SER A 92 26.75 23.40 -43.00
C SER A 92 26.94 23.01 -44.47
N GLN A 93 26.41 21.85 -44.90
CA GLN A 93 26.43 21.46 -46.30
C GLN A 93 25.55 22.37 -47.16
N VAL A 94 24.34 22.69 -46.68
CA VAL A 94 23.42 23.60 -47.37
C VAL A 94 24.00 25.00 -47.50
N GLU A 95 24.59 25.55 -46.43
CA GLU A 95 25.24 26.87 -46.47
C GLU A 95 26.39 26.91 -47.48
N ARG A 96 27.20 25.84 -47.56
CA ARG A 96 28.27 25.73 -48.57
C ARG A 96 27.73 25.72 -49.99
N LEU A 97 26.70 24.90 -50.25
CA LEU A 97 26.07 24.82 -51.57
C LEU A 97 25.44 26.16 -51.98
N LEU A 98 24.80 26.87 -51.05
CA LEU A 98 24.24 28.21 -51.34
C LEU A 98 25.35 29.19 -51.73
N ASN A 99 26.46 29.22 -50.99
CA ASN A 99 27.59 30.08 -51.34
C ASN A 99 28.20 29.72 -52.71
N GLU A 100 28.27 28.43 -53.06
CA GLU A 100 28.72 27.98 -54.37
C GLU A 100 27.79 28.42 -55.49
N VAL A 101 26.47 28.37 -55.28
CA VAL A 101 25.46 28.87 -56.23
C VAL A 101 25.58 30.39 -56.39
N ASP A 102 25.64 31.15 -55.29
CA ASP A 102 25.78 32.60 -55.33
C ASP A 102 27.06 33.02 -56.09
N ALA A 103 28.15 32.28 -55.91
CA ALA A 103 29.40 32.53 -56.64
C ALA A 103 29.29 32.27 -58.15
N LEU A 104 28.42 31.34 -58.58
CA LEU A 104 28.17 31.04 -59.99
C LEU A 104 27.21 32.05 -60.64
N GLU A 105 26.28 32.63 -59.89
CA GLU A 105 25.34 33.64 -60.41
C GLU A 105 25.98 35.03 -60.64
N VAL A 106 27.13 35.30 -60.01
CA VAL A 106 27.85 36.58 -60.11
C VAL A 106 28.86 36.61 -61.29
N VAL A 107 29.09 35.47 -61.95
CA VAL A 107 29.98 35.32 -63.13
C VAL A 107 29.16 35.35 -64.43
#